data_AF-A0A8K0P0M1-F1
#
_entry.id   AF-A0A8K0P0M1-F1
#
_cell.length_a   1.000
_cell.length_b   1.000
_cell.length_c   1.000
_cell.angle_alpha   90.00
_cell.angle_beta   90.00
_cell.angle_gamma   90.00
#
_symmetry.space_group_name_H-M   'P 1'
#
loop_
_entity.id
_entity.type
_entity.pdbx_description
1 polymer ?
#
loop_
_entity_poly.entity_id
_entity_poly.type
_entity_poly.pdbx_seq_one_letter_code
_entity_poly.pdbx_strand_id
1 'polypeptide(L)'
;MKEMCIQQPTEENWLIIAEGFERRVNFPHCIGAIDGKHIRVIQPKESGSLDYNYKKYFSFVLLAVCDADYTFTYIDIGSYGRSSDSSIFKQTPFYKRMMDNTLNIPAEIIIKGTVDTITPYSFVGDEAFGLSENILRPYGGKILPEKKKIFNYRLSKARRYIECSFGILANKWRILHRPLNVDIEFAIDIVKACCLLHNFVTKRDGYQFEDAITTPDLQNFDRANMNRGNQRALTIRDNLANYFVSKEGELTWQYNILLR
;
A
#
# COMPACT_ATOMS: atom_id res chain seq x y z
N MET A 1 -17.07 16.46 10.60
CA MET A 1 -17.59 15.60 9.51
C MET A 1 -16.49 14.63 9.10
N LYS A 2 -16.60 13.35 9.51
CA LYS A 2 -15.74 12.25 9.02
C LYS A 2 -16.56 11.42 8.03
N GLU A 3 -17.18 12.09 7.05
CA GLU A 3 -17.80 11.39 5.93
C GLU A 3 -16.65 10.83 5.07
N MET A 4 -16.68 9.53 4.83
CA MET A 4 -15.68 8.84 4.01
C MET A 4 -15.67 9.48 2.62
N CYS A 5 -14.66 10.30 2.37
CA CYS A 5 -14.45 11.02 1.12
C CYS A 5 -14.17 10.07 -0.06
N ILE A 6 -13.84 8.81 0.24
CA ILE A 6 -13.71 7.72 -0.73
C ILE A 6 -14.79 6.70 -0.37
N GLN A 7 -15.65 6.37 -1.34
CA GLN A 7 -16.73 5.40 -1.15
C GLN A 7 -16.16 4.07 -0.67
N GLN A 8 -16.87 3.44 0.25
CA GLN A 8 -16.47 2.12 0.70
C GLN A 8 -16.57 1.13 -0.47
N PRO A 9 -15.51 0.35 -0.77
CA PRO A 9 -15.57 -0.64 -1.81
C PRO A 9 -16.60 -1.75 -1.51
N THR A 10 -17.33 -2.12 -2.56
CA THR A 10 -18.15 -3.33 -2.61
C THR A 10 -17.32 -4.54 -3.02
N GLU A 11 -17.89 -5.74 -2.91
CA GLU A 11 -17.26 -6.96 -3.40
C GLU A 11 -16.88 -6.86 -4.89
N GLU A 12 -17.79 -6.33 -5.72
CA GLU A 12 -17.55 -6.10 -7.15
C GLU A 12 -16.38 -5.13 -7.39
N ASN A 13 -16.26 -4.07 -6.56
CA ASN A 13 -15.13 -3.16 -6.68
C ASN A 13 -13.80 -3.87 -6.38
N TRP A 14 -13.75 -4.74 -5.37
CA TRP A 14 -12.53 -5.51 -5.08
C TRP A 14 -12.16 -6.46 -6.22
N LEU A 15 -13.14 -7.12 -6.84
CA LEU A 15 -12.90 -7.98 -8.01
C LEU A 15 -12.32 -7.20 -9.19
N ILE A 16 -12.87 -6.01 -9.49
CA ILE A 16 -12.34 -5.12 -10.54
C ILE A 16 -10.88 -4.71 -10.24
N ILE A 17 -10.58 -4.37 -8.98
CA ILE A 17 -9.20 -4.01 -8.58
C ILE A 17 -8.26 -5.20 -8.75
N ALA A 18 -8.67 -6.39 -8.31
CA ALA A 18 -7.90 -7.62 -8.46
C ALA A 18 -7.57 -7.95 -9.91
N GLU A 19 -8.55 -7.84 -10.81
CA GLU A 19 -8.34 -8.01 -12.25
C GLU A 19 -7.38 -6.95 -12.82
N GLY A 20 -7.46 -5.72 -12.32
CA GLY A 20 -6.53 -4.65 -12.67
C GLY A 20 -5.08 -4.99 -12.35
N PHE A 21 -4.78 -5.45 -11.13
CA PHE A 21 -3.43 -5.86 -10.73
C PHE A 21 -2.97 -7.11 -11.47
N GLU A 22 -3.84 -8.09 -11.68
CA GLU A 22 -3.52 -9.29 -12.46
C GLU A 22 -3.15 -8.93 -13.90
N ARG A 23 -3.93 -8.06 -14.55
CA ARG A 23 -3.69 -7.63 -15.94
C ARG A 23 -2.42 -6.79 -16.08
N ARG A 24 -2.14 -5.87 -15.15
CA ARG A 24 -1.06 -4.89 -15.30
C ARG A 24 0.29 -5.35 -14.76
N VAL A 25 0.31 -6.17 -13.70
CA VAL A 25 1.55 -6.64 -13.06
C VAL A 25 1.61 -8.14 -12.80
N ASN A 26 0.61 -8.89 -13.28
CA ASN A 26 0.52 -10.33 -13.08
C ASN A 26 0.54 -10.69 -11.59
N PHE A 27 -0.16 -9.94 -10.75
CA PHE A 27 -0.32 -10.31 -9.34
C PHE A 27 -1.79 -10.69 -9.09
N PRO A 28 -2.12 -12.00 -9.05
CA PRO A 28 -3.50 -12.44 -8.88
C PRO A 28 -4.02 -12.10 -7.49
N HIS A 29 -5.33 -11.87 -7.40
CA HIS A 29 -6.06 -11.62 -6.15
C HIS A 29 -5.56 -10.41 -5.32
N CYS A 30 -4.76 -9.51 -5.91
CA CYS A 30 -4.31 -8.28 -5.25
C CYS A 30 -5.39 -7.20 -5.30
N ILE A 31 -5.99 -6.88 -4.15
CA ILE A 31 -7.10 -5.92 -4.04
C ILE A 31 -6.66 -4.49 -3.67
N GLY A 32 -5.36 -4.25 -3.63
CA GLY A 32 -4.81 -2.92 -3.41
C GLY A 32 -3.38 -2.95 -2.90
N ALA A 33 -2.65 -1.88 -3.16
CA ALA A 33 -1.34 -1.64 -2.56
C ALA A 33 -1.47 -0.64 -1.40
N ILE A 34 -0.92 -0.97 -0.23
CA ILE A 34 -0.97 -0.15 0.98
C ILE A 34 0.41 0.35 1.38
N ASP A 35 0.51 1.64 1.70
CA ASP A 35 1.74 2.24 2.21
C ASP A 35 1.46 3.57 2.95
N GLY A 36 2.43 4.01 3.75
CA GLY A 36 2.42 5.27 4.48
C GLY A 36 3.27 6.35 3.78
N LYS A 37 2.81 7.61 3.83
CA LYS A 37 3.55 8.79 3.37
C LYS A 37 3.64 9.84 4.46
N HIS A 38 4.85 10.28 4.78
CA HIS A 38 5.05 11.46 5.62
C HIS A 38 4.68 12.75 4.89
N ILE A 39 3.77 13.51 5.49
CA ILE A 39 3.49 14.90 5.10
C ILE A 39 4.24 15.83 6.04
N ARG A 40 5.15 16.62 5.48
CA ARG A 40 5.98 17.55 6.25
C ARG A 40 5.17 18.79 6.62
N VAL A 41 5.32 19.24 7.86
CA VAL A 41 4.77 20.51 8.35
C VAL A 41 5.88 21.33 8.99
N ILE A 42 5.74 22.65 8.99
CA ILE A 42 6.59 23.51 9.82
C ILE A 42 6.15 23.33 11.28
N GLN A 43 7.12 23.35 12.19
CA GLN A 43 6.87 23.26 13.62
C GLN A 43 5.77 24.25 14.06
N PRO A 44 4.66 23.79 14.66
CA PRO A 44 3.68 24.67 15.27
C PRO A 44 4.33 25.46 16.41
N LYS A 45 3.99 26.75 16.56
CA LYS A 45 4.44 27.55 17.70
C LYS A 45 3.97 26.85 19.00
N GLU A 46 4.85 26.75 19.99
CA GLU A 46 4.59 26.16 21.32
C GLU A 46 4.48 24.61 21.41
N SER A 47 4.93 23.85 20.40
CA SER A 47 4.77 22.37 20.38
C SER A 47 5.69 21.54 21.31
N GLY A 48 6.56 22.16 22.11
CA GLY A 48 7.59 21.43 22.88
C GLY A 48 8.46 20.48 22.04
N SER A 49 9.16 19.53 22.67
CA SER A 49 10.06 18.55 22.03
C SER A 49 9.40 17.20 21.67
N LEU A 50 8.09 17.06 21.92
CA LEU A 50 7.34 15.81 21.75
C LEU A 50 7.06 15.46 20.27
N ASP A 51 7.04 16.46 19.39
CA ASP A 51 6.71 16.32 17.97
C ASP A 51 7.95 16.25 17.04
N TYR A 52 9.13 16.09 17.61
CA TYR A 52 10.37 15.88 16.86
C TYR A 52 10.49 14.41 16.43
N ASN A 53 10.23 14.14 15.14
CA ASN A 53 10.55 12.84 14.54
C ASN A 53 12.09 12.63 14.55
N TYR A 54 12.56 11.37 14.59
CA TYR A 54 13.96 10.95 14.60
C TYR A 54 14.82 11.61 13.49
N LYS A 55 14.18 12.06 12.40
CA LYS A 55 14.79 12.76 11.25
C LYS A 55 14.79 14.29 11.33
N LYS A 56 14.48 14.86 12.50
CA LYS A 56 14.56 16.32 12.78
C LYS A 56 13.53 17.21 12.03
N TYR A 57 12.40 16.65 11.60
CA TYR A 57 11.30 17.43 11.00
C TYR A 57 9.93 16.99 11.55
N PHE A 58 8.97 17.91 11.54
CA PHE A 58 7.60 17.67 11.97
C PHE A 58 6.79 17.09 10.82
N SER A 59 6.06 16.01 11.07
CA SER A 59 5.22 15.37 10.05
C SER A 59 4.12 14.53 10.67
N PHE A 60 3.03 14.38 9.92
CA PHE A 60 2.01 13.36 10.15
C PHE A 60 1.99 12.38 8.98
N VAL A 61 1.41 11.21 9.21
CA VAL A 61 1.31 10.14 8.21
C VAL A 61 -0.02 10.23 7.46
N LEU A 62 0.06 10.15 6.13
CA LEU A 62 -1.02 9.75 5.22
C LEU A 62 -0.84 8.26 4.94
N LEU A 63 -1.70 7.42 5.49
CA LEU A 63 -1.78 6.01 5.14
C LEU A 63 -2.83 5.86 4.03
N ALA A 64 -2.49 5.18 2.95
CA ALA A 64 -3.42 5.02 1.85
C ALA A 64 -3.36 3.64 1.21
N VAL A 65 -4.48 3.23 0.61
CA VAL A 65 -4.58 2.09 -0.29
C VAL A 65 -4.90 2.61 -1.67
N CYS A 66 -4.24 2.08 -2.71
CA CYS A 66 -4.57 2.39 -4.10
C CYS A 66 -4.91 1.13 -4.91
N ASP A 67 -5.67 1.35 -5.99
CA ASP A 67 -5.92 0.34 -7.01
C ASP A 67 -4.83 0.33 -8.10
N ALA A 68 -5.05 -0.49 -9.13
CA ALA A 68 -4.17 -0.65 -10.27
C ALA A 68 -4.28 0.51 -11.30
N ASP A 69 -5.09 1.53 -11.02
CA ASP A 69 -5.25 2.74 -11.83
C ASP A 69 -4.76 3.99 -11.06
N TYR A 70 -3.96 3.78 -10.01
CA TYR A 70 -3.40 4.81 -9.14
C TYR A 70 -4.45 5.64 -8.39
N THR A 71 -5.68 5.14 -8.26
CA THR A 71 -6.75 5.81 -7.51
C THR A 71 -6.71 5.35 -6.07
N PHE A 72 -6.84 6.29 -5.12
CA PHE A 72 -6.92 5.93 -3.71
C PHE A 72 -8.28 5.30 -3.42
N THR A 73 -8.29 4.08 -2.88
CA THR A 73 -9.49 3.36 -2.44
C THR A 73 -9.72 3.51 -0.94
N TYR A 74 -8.70 3.95 -0.21
CA TYR A 74 -8.78 4.30 1.20
C TYR A 74 -7.69 5.32 1.56
N ILE A 75 -7.99 6.25 2.47
CA ILE A 75 -7.02 7.14 3.11
C ILE A 75 -7.31 7.28 4.61
N ASP A 76 -6.26 7.35 5.42
CA ASP A 76 -6.30 7.76 6.81
C ASP A 76 -5.16 8.77 7.06
N ILE A 77 -5.49 9.92 7.63
CA ILE A 77 -4.57 11.06 7.73
C ILE A 77 -4.55 11.57 9.16
N GLY A 78 -3.35 11.84 9.67
CA GLY A 78 -3.16 12.61 10.91
C GLY A 78 -2.57 11.81 12.07
N SER A 79 -2.16 10.57 11.85
CA SER A 79 -1.36 9.85 12.85
C SER A 79 0.03 10.48 12.97
N TYR A 80 0.43 10.84 14.20
CA TYR A 80 1.71 11.51 14.47
C TYR A 80 2.91 10.63 14.07
N GLY A 81 3.90 11.22 13.40
CA GLY A 81 5.00 10.52 12.71
C GLY A 81 6.02 9.78 13.57
N ARG A 82 5.75 9.53 14.86
CA ARG A 82 6.57 8.68 15.75
C ARG A 82 6.18 7.20 15.72
N SER A 83 4.97 6.87 15.27
CA SER A 83 4.48 5.50 15.22
C SER A 83 4.83 4.83 13.88
N SER A 84 5.15 3.52 13.90
CA SER A 84 5.34 2.75 12.66
C SER A 84 4.03 2.61 11.88
N ASP A 85 4.12 2.44 10.56
CA ASP A 85 2.96 2.21 9.68
C ASP A 85 2.09 1.04 10.14
N SER A 86 2.69 -0.06 10.63
CA SER A 86 1.93 -1.17 11.23
C SER A 86 1.09 -0.77 12.44
N SER A 87 1.65 0.08 13.31
CA SER A 87 1.00 0.47 14.56
C SER A 87 -0.15 1.43 14.28
N ILE A 88 0.06 2.35 13.33
CA ILE A 88 -0.96 3.25 12.80
C ILE A 88 -2.07 2.44 12.13
N PHE A 89 -1.69 1.54 11.22
CA PHE A 89 -2.61 0.74 10.45
C PHE A 89 -3.56 -0.08 11.33
N LYS A 90 -3.05 -0.75 12.37
CA LYS A 90 -3.87 -1.53 13.32
C LYS A 90 -4.93 -0.71 14.06
N GLN A 91 -4.72 0.60 14.20
CA GLN A 91 -5.67 1.48 14.87
C GLN A 91 -6.74 2.02 13.91
N THR A 92 -6.52 1.91 12.60
CA THR A 92 -7.44 2.43 11.59
C THR A 92 -8.79 1.69 11.58
N PRO A 93 -9.89 2.38 11.22
CA PRO A 93 -11.16 1.72 10.95
C PRO A 93 -11.03 0.65 9.87
N PHE A 94 -10.17 0.85 8.87
CA PHE A 94 -9.94 -0.13 7.82
C PHE A 94 -9.43 -1.48 8.35
N TYR A 95 -8.39 -1.46 9.19
CA TYR A 95 -7.88 -2.69 9.80
C TYR A 95 -8.92 -3.39 10.66
N LYS A 96 -9.65 -2.65 11.49
CA LYS A 96 -10.71 -3.21 12.34
C LYS A 96 -11.76 -3.92 11.49
N ARG A 97 -12.25 -3.25 10.44
CA ARG A 97 -13.23 -3.80 9.52
C ARG A 97 -12.71 -5.02 8.74
N MET A 98 -11.43 -5.03 8.39
CA MET A 98 -10.79 -6.19 7.76
C MET A 98 -10.80 -7.39 8.71
N MET A 99 -10.45 -7.18 9.99
CA MET A 99 -10.44 -8.24 11.00
C MET A 99 -11.85 -8.72 11.36
N ASP A 100 -12.83 -7.82 11.31
CA ASP A 100 -14.25 -8.14 11.59
C ASP A 100 -14.99 -8.67 10.34
N ASN A 101 -14.31 -8.88 9.21
CA ASN A 101 -14.89 -9.30 7.92
C ASN A 101 -16.02 -8.38 7.38
N THR A 102 -15.94 -7.08 7.66
CA THR A 102 -16.93 -6.06 7.24
C THR A 102 -16.42 -5.14 6.12
N LEU A 103 -15.31 -5.50 5.46
CA LEU A 103 -14.79 -4.81 4.26
C LEU A 103 -15.40 -5.33 2.95
N ASN A 104 -16.29 -6.32 2.99
CA ASN A 104 -16.87 -6.97 1.80
C ASN A 104 -15.80 -7.57 0.87
N ILE A 105 -14.67 -8.03 1.41
CA ILE A 105 -13.65 -8.74 0.62
C ILE A 105 -14.28 -10.03 0.10
N PRO A 106 -14.16 -10.35 -1.22
CA PRO A 106 -14.73 -11.57 -1.77
C PRO A 106 -14.17 -12.82 -1.08
N ALA A 107 -14.93 -13.91 -1.14
CA ALA A 107 -14.48 -15.21 -0.66
C ALA A 107 -13.19 -15.66 -1.39
N GLU A 108 -12.37 -16.46 -0.70
CA GLU A 108 -11.18 -17.05 -1.33
C GLU A 108 -11.56 -18.00 -2.45
N ILE A 109 -10.83 -17.93 -3.57
CA ILE A 109 -11.05 -18.76 -4.74
C ILE A 109 -9.75 -19.38 -5.22
N ILE A 110 -9.86 -20.33 -6.13
CA ILE A 110 -8.72 -20.94 -6.80
C ILE A 110 -8.09 -19.92 -7.75
N ILE A 111 -6.76 -19.80 -7.74
CA ILE A 111 -6.03 -19.00 -8.73
C ILE A 111 -6.28 -19.59 -10.12
N LYS A 112 -6.72 -18.74 -11.06
CA LYS A 112 -7.01 -19.14 -12.45
C LYS A 112 -5.84 -19.95 -13.05
N GLY A 113 -6.17 -21.10 -13.63
CA GLY A 113 -5.20 -22.02 -14.24
C GLY A 113 -4.59 -23.05 -13.29
N THR A 114 -4.79 -22.93 -11.97
CA THR A 114 -4.35 -23.95 -11.00
C THR A 114 -5.48 -24.95 -10.68
N VAL A 115 -5.11 -26.12 -10.15
CA VAL A 115 -6.09 -27.16 -9.76
C VAL A 115 -6.63 -26.92 -8.35
N ASP A 116 -5.75 -26.71 -7.37
CA ASP A 116 -6.13 -26.66 -5.93
C ASP A 116 -5.49 -25.49 -5.16
N THR A 117 -4.99 -24.44 -5.84
CA THR A 117 -4.36 -23.30 -5.14
C THR A 117 -5.40 -22.27 -4.75
N ILE A 118 -6.10 -22.51 -3.64
CA ILE A 118 -7.05 -21.56 -3.03
C ILE A 118 -6.26 -20.47 -2.29
N THR A 119 -6.52 -19.21 -2.64
CA THR A 119 -5.93 -18.06 -1.95
C THR A 119 -6.96 -16.94 -1.78
N PRO A 120 -6.99 -16.28 -0.61
CA PRO A 120 -7.83 -15.12 -0.40
C PRO A 120 -7.37 -13.93 -1.25
N TYR A 121 -8.26 -12.97 -1.40
CA TYR A 121 -7.93 -11.64 -1.87
C TYR A 121 -7.18 -10.86 -0.77
N SER A 122 -6.05 -10.28 -1.14
CA SER A 122 -5.14 -9.64 -0.18
C SER A 122 -4.61 -8.30 -0.69
N PHE A 123 -4.37 -7.38 0.24
CA PHE A 123 -3.58 -6.17 0.00
C PHE A 123 -2.08 -6.51 0.01
N VAL A 124 -1.29 -5.75 -0.75
CA VAL A 124 0.17 -5.85 -0.72
C VAL A 124 0.76 -4.66 0.03
N GLY A 125 1.56 -4.94 1.05
CA GLY A 125 2.20 -3.92 1.88
C GLY A 125 3.69 -4.17 2.06
N ASP A 126 4.35 -3.19 2.66
CA ASP A 126 5.76 -3.26 3.00
C ASP A 126 6.10 -4.19 4.18
N GLU A 127 7.39 -4.31 4.49
CA GLU A 127 7.84 -5.15 5.60
C GLU A 127 7.34 -4.64 6.96
N ALA A 128 7.04 -3.34 7.07
CA ALA A 128 6.52 -2.74 8.29
C ALA A 128 5.09 -3.20 8.60
N PHE A 129 4.28 -3.58 7.61
CA PHE A 129 2.95 -4.16 7.84
C PHE A 129 3.01 -5.58 8.42
N GLY A 130 2.03 -5.94 9.25
CA GLY A 130 1.90 -7.30 9.78
C GLY A 130 1.37 -8.25 8.70
N LEU A 131 1.99 -9.43 8.56
CA LEU A 131 1.47 -10.48 7.67
C LEU A 131 0.15 -11.03 8.24
N SER A 132 -0.90 -11.04 7.42
CA SER A 132 -2.21 -11.61 7.73
C SER A 132 -2.81 -12.26 6.48
N GLU A 133 -4.01 -12.85 6.59
CA GLU A 133 -4.66 -13.53 5.47
C GLU A 133 -4.98 -12.57 4.31
N ASN A 134 -5.38 -11.35 4.63
CA ASN A 134 -5.67 -10.30 3.64
C ASN A 134 -4.53 -9.29 3.48
N ILE A 135 -3.34 -9.51 4.06
CA ILE A 135 -2.17 -8.64 3.87
C ILE A 135 -0.91 -9.46 3.63
N LEU A 136 -0.38 -9.30 2.42
CA LEU A 136 0.88 -9.87 2.00
C LEU A 136 2.00 -8.87 2.17
N ARG A 137 3.17 -9.38 2.58
CA ARG A 137 4.41 -8.61 2.73
C ARG A 137 5.59 -9.45 2.27
N PRO A 138 6.74 -8.83 1.92
CA PRO A 138 7.90 -9.58 1.44
C PRO A 138 8.42 -10.59 2.47
N TYR A 139 9.09 -11.63 2.00
CA TYR A 139 9.93 -12.47 2.84
C TYR A 139 11.11 -11.64 3.36
N GLY A 140 11.28 -11.61 4.67
CA GLY A 140 12.44 -11.00 5.31
C GLY A 140 13.67 -11.93 5.24
N GLY A 141 14.86 -11.33 5.31
CA GLY A 141 16.14 -12.03 5.29
C GLY A 141 17.08 -11.50 4.19
N LYS A 142 18.40 -11.60 4.42
CA LYS A 142 19.42 -11.15 3.45
C LYS A 142 19.65 -12.15 2.32
N ILE A 143 19.60 -13.44 2.64
CA ILE A 143 19.81 -14.54 1.69
C ILE A 143 18.49 -15.28 1.59
N LEU A 144 17.82 -15.13 0.45
CA LEU A 144 16.54 -15.76 0.16
C LEU A 144 16.71 -16.80 -0.95
N PRO A 145 16.07 -17.97 -0.82
CA PRO A 145 15.89 -18.89 -1.93
C PRO A 145 15.23 -18.19 -3.13
N GLU A 146 15.53 -18.66 -4.33
CA GLU A 146 15.06 -18.12 -5.60
C GLU A 146 13.56 -17.82 -5.61
N LYS A 147 12.74 -18.81 -5.24
CA LYS A 147 11.29 -18.67 -5.14
C LYS A 147 10.85 -17.47 -4.29
N LYS A 148 11.50 -17.24 -3.15
CA LYS A 148 11.19 -16.11 -2.26
C LYS A 148 11.66 -14.77 -2.84
N LYS A 149 12.77 -14.75 -3.59
CA LYS A 149 13.22 -13.57 -4.34
C LYS A 149 12.23 -13.20 -5.44
N ILE A 150 11.74 -14.19 -6.20
CA ILE A 150 10.74 -14.01 -7.25
C ILE A 150 9.44 -13.46 -6.67
N PHE A 151 8.95 -14.05 -5.57
CA PHE A 151 7.77 -13.53 -4.86
C PHE A 151 7.97 -12.07 -4.43
N ASN A 152 9.09 -11.76 -3.76
CA ASN A 152 9.38 -10.39 -3.35
C ASN A 152 9.41 -9.43 -4.54
N TYR A 153 9.99 -9.83 -5.67
CA TYR A 153 10.05 -9.02 -6.87
C TYR A 153 8.67 -8.72 -7.46
N ARG A 154 7.79 -9.73 -7.55
CA ARG A 154 6.40 -9.53 -8.02
C ARG A 154 5.59 -8.67 -7.05
N LEU A 155 5.75 -8.88 -5.75
CA LEU A 155 5.12 -8.07 -4.72
C LEU A 155 5.58 -6.61 -4.79
N SER A 156 6.88 -6.36 -5.00
CA SER A 156 7.41 -5.01 -5.22
C SER A 156 6.81 -4.33 -6.45
N LYS A 157 6.55 -5.07 -7.55
CA LYS A 157 5.88 -4.49 -8.73
C LYS A 157 4.44 -4.07 -8.45
N ALA A 158 3.68 -4.84 -7.65
CA ALA A 158 2.34 -4.45 -7.23
C ALA A 158 2.37 -3.26 -6.25
N ARG A 159 3.29 -3.27 -5.27
CA ARG A 159 3.49 -2.16 -4.34
C ARG A 159 3.89 -0.85 -5.00
N ARG A 160 4.62 -0.89 -6.11
CA ARG A 160 4.99 0.32 -6.84
C ARG A 160 3.79 1.21 -7.19
N TYR A 161 2.57 0.67 -7.28
CA TYR A 161 1.37 1.47 -7.55
C TYR A 161 1.08 2.49 -6.45
N ILE A 162 1.22 2.14 -5.16
CA ILE A 162 0.95 3.11 -4.08
C ILE A 162 2.07 4.15 -3.99
N GLU A 163 3.31 3.73 -4.20
CA GLU A 163 4.48 4.61 -4.28
C GLU A 163 4.33 5.63 -5.42
N CYS A 164 3.96 5.18 -6.61
CA CYS A 164 3.66 6.02 -7.76
C CYS A 164 2.46 6.93 -7.49
N SER A 165 1.38 6.44 -6.86
CA SER A 165 0.21 7.26 -6.51
C SER A 165 0.60 8.43 -5.62
N PHE A 166 1.48 8.20 -4.64
CA PHE A 166 2.05 9.27 -3.82
C PHE A 166 2.95 10.24 -4.59
N GLY A 167 3.71 9.74 -5.57
CA GLY A 167 4.50 10.57 -6.49
C GLY A 167 3.61 11.48 -7.34
N ILE A 168 2.61 10.90 -8.01
CA ILE A 168 1.62 11.61 -8.84
C ILE A 168 0.91 12.69 -8.01
N LEU A 169 0.43 12.33 -6.81
CA LEU A 169 -0.22 13.26 -5.88
C LEU A 169 0.69 14.46 -5.58
N ALA A 170 1.96 14.23 -5.23
CA ALA A 170 2.89 15.31 -4.88
C ALA A 170 3.27 16.18 -6.08
N ASN A 171 3.51 15.56 -7.25
CA ASN A 171 3.89 16.26 -8.48
C ASN A 171 2.76 17.14 -9.01
N LYS A 172 1.51 16.65 -8.94
CA LYS A 172 0.32 17.40 -9.36
C LYS A 172 0.01 18.51 -8.36
N TRP A 173 0.04 18.20 -7.06
CA TRP A 173 -0.20 19.17 -5.98
C TRP A 173 1.11 19.60 -5.34
N ARG A 174 1.84 20.47 -6.06
CA ARG A 174 3.20 20.91 -5.68
C ARG A 174 3.35 21.48 -4.27
N ILE A 175 2.24 21.87 -3.64
CA ILE A 175 2.21 22.26 -2.23
C ILE A 175 2.79 21.17 -1.30
N LEU A 176 2.64 19.89 -1.66
CA LEU A 176 3.15 18.75 -0.89
C LEU A 176 4.67 18.54 -1.03
N HIS A 177 5.34 19.24 -1.96
CA HIS A 177 6.80 19.18 -2.08
C HIS A 177 7.53 20.00 -1.01
N ARG A 178 6.84 20.87 -0.27
CA ARG A 178 7.43 21.69 0.80
C ARG A 178 6.71 21.42 2.12
N PRO A 179 7.37 21.64 3.27
CA PRO A 179 6.68 21.62 4.55
C PRO A 179 5.51 22.61 4.54
N LEU A 180 4.33 22.15 4.94
CA LEU A 180 3.14 22.99 5.05
C LEU A 180 3.32 23.94 6.24
N ASN A 181 3.18 25.24 6.00
CA ASN A 181 3.30 26.29 7.02
C ASN A 181 1.93 26.72 7.52
N VAL A 182 1.19 25.78 8.08
CA VAL A 182 -0.15 25.96 8.65
C VAL A 182 -0.29 25.06 9.88
N ASP A 183 -1.36 25.25 10.65
CA ASP A 183 -1.68 24.34 11.74
C ASP A 183 -1.94 22.91 11.23
N ILE A 184 -1.79 21.92 12.12
CA ILE A 184 -1.87 20.50 11.74
C ILE A 184 -3.26 20.14 11.23
N GLU A 185 -4.32 20.69 11.82
CA GLU A 185 -5.70 20.38 11.44
C GLU A 185 -5.98 20.85 10.00
N PHE A 186 -5.58 22.08 9.69
CA PHE A 186 -5.71 22.61 8.34
C PHE A 186 -4.78 21.91 7.34
N ALA A 187 -3.57 21.53 7.75
CA ALA A 187 -2.68 20.71 6.93
C ALA A 187 -3.32 19.35 6.56
N ILE A 188 -3.99 18.71 7.51
CA ILE A 188 -4.74 17.46 7.28
C ILE A 188 -5.84 17.68 6.23
N ASP A 189 -6.58 18.80 6.32
CA ASP A 189 -7.65 19.11 5.37
C ASP A 189 -7.13 19.44 3.96
N ILE A 190 -5.99 20.12 3.85
CA ILE A 190 -5.28 20.30 2.57
C ILE A 190 -4.96 18.94 1.95
N VAL A 191 -4.39 18.01 2.73
CA VAL A 191 -4.01 16.68 2.21
C VAL A 191 -5.24 15.87 1.81
N LYS A 192 -6.34 15.92 2.58
CA LYS A 192 -7.61 15.28 2.20
C LYS A 192 -8.11 15.83 0.86
N ALA A 193 -8.12 17.15 0.70
CA ALA A 193 -8.54 17.80 -0.55
C ALA A 193 -7.66 17.37 -1.72
N CYS A 194 -6.34 17.31 -1.55
CA CYS A 194 -5.43 16.82 -2.58
C CYS A 194 -5.73 15.36 -2.99
N CYS A 195 -6.00 14.47 -2.03
CA CYS A 195 -6.33 13.07 -2.32
C CYS A 195 -7.66 12.95 -3.08
N LEU A 196 -8.67 13.74 -2.69
CA LEU A 196 -9.96 13.79 -3.36
C LEU A 196 -9.84 14.30 -4.80
N LEU A 197 -9.14 15.42 -4.98
CA LEU A 197 -8.93 16.00 -6.29
C LEU A 197 -8.07 15.10 -7.19
N HIS A 198 -7.11 14.36 -6.60
CA HIS A 198 -6.36 13.32 -7.32
C HIS A 198 -7.32 12.26 -7.89
N ASN A 199 -8.17 11.66 -7.05
CA ASN A 199 -9.15 10.67 -7.52
C ASN A 199 -10.10 11.25 -8.59
N PHE A 200 -10.58 12.48 -8.39
CA PHE A 200 -11.46 13.15 -9.36
C PHE A 200 -10.79 13.31 -10.72
N VAL A 201 -9.54 13.80 -10.74
CA VAL A 201 -8.76 13.99 -11.97
C VAL A 201 -8.43 12.66 -12.61
N THR A 202 -7.97 11.65 -11.85
CA THR A 202 -7.69 10.31 -12.38
C THR A 202 -8.91 9.68 -13.04
N LYS A 203 -10.10 9.85 -12.44
CA LYS A 203 -11.36 9.33 -13.02
C LYS A 203 -11.80 10.09 -14.28
N ARG A 204 -11.59 11.41 -14.33
CA ARG A 204 -12.02 12.26 -15.45
C ARG A 204 -11.06 12.19 -16.64
N ASP A 205 -9.77 12.27 -16.37
CA ASP A 205 -8.72 12.49 -17.38
C ASP A 205 -7.87 11.22 -17.61
N GLY A 206 -8.03 10.19 -16.77
CA GLY A 206 -7.09 9.07 -16.70
C GLY A 206 -5.80 9.44 -15.98
N TYR A 207 -4.83 8.52 -15.97
CA TYR A 207 -3.47 8.78 -15.50
C TYR A 207 -2.49 8.84 -16.69
N GLN A 208 -1.50 9.73 -16.62
CA GLN A 208 -0.40 9.77 -17.59
C GLN A 208 0.79 8.97 -17.06
N PHE A 209 1.37 8.11 -17.90
CA PHE A 209 2.45 7.21 -17.50
C PHE A 209 3.71 7.97 -17.05
N GLU A 210 3.94 9.17 -17.58
CA GLU A 210 5.04 10.07 -17.21
C GLU A 210 4.98 10.47 -15.72
N ASP A 211 3.79 10.73 -15.18
CA ASP A 211 3.60 11.09 -13.78
C ASP A 211 4.01 9.95 -12.81
N ALA A 212 3.94 8.69 -13.27
CA ALA A 212 4.29 7.49 -12.50
C ALA A 212 5.79 7.13 -12.54
N ILE A 213 6.58 7.73 -13.45
CA ILE A 213 8.03 7.47 -13.57
C ILE A 213 8.83 8.32 -12.57
N THR A 214 8.35 9.52 -12.25
CA THR A 214 8.96 10.44 -11.27
C THR A 214 8.55 10.14 -9.82
N THR A 215 9.01 9.01 -9.29
CA THR A 215 9.05 8.80 -7.83
C THR A 215 10.49 9.01 -7.35
N PRO A 216 10.80 10.11 -6.63
CA PRO A 216 11.97 10.12 -5.77
C PRO A 216 11.81 9.01 -4.74
N ASP A 217 12.85 8.21 -4.52
CA ASP A 217 12.89 7.13 -3.51
C ASP A 217 12.09 7.51 -2.26
N LEU A 218 10.94 6.86 -2.07
CA LEU A 218 10.20 6.93 -0.83
C LEU A 218 11.05 6.23 0.22
N GLN A 219 11.50 7.00 1.21
CA GLN A 219 12.38 6.49 2.25
C GLN A 219 11.65 5.41 3.05
N ASN A 220 12.04 4.16 2.85
CA ASN A 220 11.62 3.01 3.65
C ASN A 220 11.78 3.30 5.15
N PHE A 221 10.78 2.92 5.94
CA PHE A 221 10.81 3.00 7.39
C PHE A 221 11.80 1.98 7.99
N ASP A 222 12.33 2.32 9.16
CA ASP A 222 13.12 1.40 9.97
C ASP A 222 12.26 0.26 10.52
N ARG A 223 12.91 -0.91 10.64
CA ARG A 223 12.32 -2.20 11.00
C ARG A 223 11.52 -2.14 12.31
N ALA A 224 10.20 -2.23 12.22
CA ALA A 224 9.34 -2.49 13.38
C ALA A 224 9.47 -3.95 13.85
N ASN A 225 9.27 -4.19 15.14
CA ASN A 225 9.29 -5.53 15.74
C ASN A 225 8.32 -6.48 15.02
N MET A 226 8.89 -7.55 14.48
CA MET A 226 8.26 -8.44 13.52
C MET A 226 7.22 -9.33 14.20
N ASN A 227 5.93 -9.03 14.01
CA ASN A 227 4.91 -10.06 14.28
C ASN A 227 5.04 -11.17 13.23
N ARG A 228 5.28 -12.40 13.69
CA ARG A 228 5.14 -13.59 12.85
C ARG A 228 3.66 -13.70 12.50
N GLY A 229 3.31 -13.71 11.21
CA GLY A 229 1.93 -13.95 10.78
C GLY A 229 1.46 -15.31 11.30
N ASN A 230 0.14 -15.50 11.40
CA ASN A 230 -0.43 -16.80 11.75
C ASN A 230 -0.03 -17.86 10.69
N GLN A 231 -0.11 -19.15 11.04
CA GLN A 231 0.32 -20.24 10.15
C GLN A 231 -0.39 -20.18 8.79
N ARG A 232 -1.68 -19.80 8.78
CA ARG A 232 -2.48 -19.64 7.56
C ARG A 232 -1.94 -18.55 6.64
N ALA A 233 -1.59 -17.37 7.16
CA ALA A 233 -1.03 -16.28 6.38
C ALA A 233 0.36 -16.62 5.79
N LEU A 234 1.16 -17.42 6.51
CA LEU A 234 2.41 -17.97 5.96
C LEU A 234 2.12 -18.91 4.79
N THR A 235 1.17 -19.84 4.95
CA THR A 235 0.75 -20.76 3.90
C THR A 235 0.19 -20.04 2.68
N ILE A 236 -0.65 -19.03 2.85
CA ILE A 236 -1.20 -18.22 1.74
C ILE A 236 -0.07 -17.59 0.93
N ARG A 237 0.91 -16.98 1.61
CA ARG A 237 2.07 -16.38 0.95
C ARG A 237 2.92 -17.43 0.23
N ASP A 238 3.15 -18.57 0.86
CA ASP A 238 3.91 -19.68 0.27
C ASP A 238 3.20 -20.30 -0.93
N ASN A 239 1.86 -20.38 -0.91
CA ASN A 239 1.04 -20.83 -2.05
C ASN A 239 1.20 -19.90 -3.25
N LEU A 240 1.13 -18.59 -3.06
CA LEU A 240 1.39 -17.61 -4.12
C LEU A 240 2.85 -17.69 -4.62
N ALA A 241 3.81 -17.86 -3.71
CA ALA A 241 5.21 -18.02 -4.09
C ALA A 241 5.44 -19.31 -4.91
N ASN A 242 4.75 -20.40 -4.59
CA ASN A 242 4.76 -21.64 -5.38
C ASN A 242 4.12 -21.43 -6.76
N TYR A 243 2.97 -20.75 -6.80
CA TYR A 243 2.30 -20.41 -8.05
C TYR A 243 3.21 -19.62 -9.00
N PHE A 244 3.94 -18.62 -8.48
CA PHE A 244 4.84 -17.81 -9.32
C PHE A 244 6.01 -18.56 -9.95
N VAL A 245 6.35 -19.76 -9.46
CA VAL A 245 7.37 -20.64 -10.05
C VAL A 245 6.77 -21.91 -10.67
N SER A 246 5.44 -21.98 -10.76
CA SER A 246 4.72 -23.06 -11.44
C SER A 246 4.66 -22.80 -12.94
N LYS A 247 4.35 -23.82 -13.74
CA LYS A 247 4.20 -23.71 -15.19
C LYS A 247 3.12 -22.68 -15.59
N GLU A 248 2.10 -22.52 -14.75
CA GLU A 248 0.95 -21.66 -14.99
C GLU A 248 1.21 -20.20 -14.61
N GLY A 249 2.01 -19.99 -13.55
CA GLY A 249 2.26 -18.66 -12.99
C GLY A 249 3.62 -18.06 -13.34
N GLU A 250 4.55 -18.84 -13.86
CA GLU A 250 5.90 -18.40 -14.21
C GLU A 250 5.91 -17.37 -15.35
N LEU A 251 6.75 -16.35 -15.22
CA LEU A 251 6.94 -15.32 -16.23
C LEU A 251 8.42 -15.07 -16.46
N THR A 252 8.85 -15.01 -17.72
CA THR A 252 10.27 -14.88 -18.10
C THR A 252 10.97 -13.68 -17.46
N TRP A 253 10.28 -12.54 -17.37
CA TRP A 253 10.86 -11.32 -16.80
C TRP A 253 11.12 -11.39 -15.30
N GLN A 254 10.53 -12.35 -14.58
CA GLN A 254 10.67 -12.44 -13.13
C GLN A 254 12.08 -12.84 -12.68
N TYR A 255 12.83 -13.51 -13.57
CA TYR A 255 14.20 -13.97 -13.32
C TYR A 255 15.24 -12.86 -13.44
N ASN A 256 14.87 -11.68 -13.96
CA ASN A 256 15.75 -10.51 -14.02
C ASN A 256 16.26 -10.07 -12.63
N ILE A 257 15.52 -10.42 -11.56
CA ILE A 257 15.96 -10.15 -10.19
C ILE A 257 17.14 -11.02 -9.73
N LEU A 258 17.35 -12.18 -10.36
CA LEU A 258 18.44 -13.10 -10.00
C LEU A 258 19.77 -12.71 -10.63
N LEU A 259 19.74 -11.82 -11.62
CA LEU A 259 20.91 -11.28 -12.31
C LEU A 259 21.48 -10.03 -11.61
N ARG A 260 20.86 -9.58 -10.50
CA ARG A 260 21.25 -8.43 -9.68
C ARG A 260 21.84 -8.91 -8.36
#